data_AF-A0A6P6SDI5-F1
#
_entry.id   AF-A0A6P6SDI5-F1
#
_cell.length_a   1.000
_cell.length_b   1.000
_cell.length_c   1.000
_cell.angle_alpha   90.00
_cell.angle_beta   90.00
_cell.angle_gamma   90.00
#
_symmetry.space_group_name_H-M   'P 1'
#
loop_
_entity.id
_entity.type
_entity.pdbx_description
1 polymer ?
#
loop_
_entity_poly.entity_id
_entity_poly.type
_entity_poly.pdbx_seq_one_letter_code
_entity_poly.pdbx_strand_id
1 'polypeptide(L)'
;MACPHCYELYEFSSTLGIICLSCGQGMHEFPRTWVRLTVFDNTRYVNVIALGPEAEHLIGLCAADMYRVSDHQTFEISKRVSRQIDGKELLCYLKYSSKMIRTTTHTNYTIVACYPTSGNVSS
;
A
#
# COMPACT_ATOMS: atom_id res chain seq x y z
N MET A 1 2.26 1.53 11.78
CA MET A 1 1.23 2.44 11.21
C MET A 1 1.92 3.56 10.45
N ALA A 2 1.21 4.32 9.60
CA ALA A 2 1.77 5.47 8.88
C ALA A 2 0.92 6.73 9.10
N CYS A 3 1.53 7.91 8.99
CA CYS A 3 0.85 9.19 9.19
C CYS A 3 -0.20 9.48 8.10
N PRO A 4 -1.40 9.99 8.47
CA PRO A 4 -2.41 10.43 7.52
C PRO A 4 -2.07 11.59 6.62
N HIS A 5 -1.18 12.46 7.07
CA HIS A 5 -0.86 13.68 6.35
C HIS A 5 0.38 13.55 5.48
N CYS A 6 1.40 12.82 5.94
CA CYS A 6 2.69 12.74 5.23
C CYS A 6 3.09 11.33 4.79
N TYR A 7 2.31 10.29 5.13
CA TYR A 7 2.55 8.90 4.74
C TYR A 7 3.86 8.27 5.22
N GLU A 8 4.64 8.96 6.06
CA GLU A 8 5.77 8.34 6.74
C GLU A 8 5.29 7.29 7.74
N LEU A 9 6.00 6.17 7.79
CA LEU A 9 5.83 5.16 8.83
C LEU A 9 6.09 5.77 10.20
N TYR A 10 5.50 5.20 11.23
CA TYR A 10 5.59 5.78 12.56
C TYR A 10 5.64 4.71 13.64
N GLU A 11 6.55 4.91 14.59
CA GLU A 11 6.68 4.07 15.78
C GLU A 11 5.80 4.63 16.90
N PHE A 12 4.65 3.99 17.08
CA PHE A 12 3.53 4.47 17.88
C PHE A 12 3.84 4.62 19.38
N SER A 13 4.83 3.86 19.87
CA SER A 13 5.26 3.83 21.27
C SER A 13 5.72 5.18 21.79
N SER A 14 6.20 6.07 20.91
CA SER A 14 6.85 7.32 21.29
C SER A 14 5.91 8.51 21.52
N THR A 15 4.69 8.52 20.97
CA THR A 15 3.72 9.64 21.15
C THR A 15 2.31 9.20 21.51
N LEU A 16 2.12 7.92 21.90
CA LEU A 16 0.79 7.33 22.15
C LEU A 16 -0.16 7.52 20.95
N GLY A 17 0.39 7.72 19.75
CA GLY A 17 -0.39 7.90 18.54
C GLY A 17 -1.01 9.26 18.30
N ILE A 18 -0.72 10.26 19.13
CA ILE A 18 -1.46 11.53 19.10
C ILE A 18 -0.89 12.49 18.06
N ILE A 19 0.42 12.43 17.77
CA ILE A 19 1.11 13.38 16.88
C ILE A 19 2.15 12.65 16.01
N CYS A 20 2.20 13.00 14.72
CA CYS A 20 3.27 12.58 13.83
C CYS A 20 4.54 13.41 14.05
N LEU A 21 5.67 12.78 14.40
CA LEU A 21 6.94 13.51 14.56
C LEU A 21 7.52 14.06 13.25
N SER A 22 7.09 13.54 12.09
CA SER A 22 7.59 14.00 10.79
C SER A 22 6.89 15.26 10.28
N CYS A 23 5.59 15.44 10.54
CA CYS A 23 4.83 16.59 10.03
C CYS A 23 4.12 17.42 11.13
N GLY A 24 4.22 17.01 12.39
CA GLY A 24 3.63 17.70 13.54
C GLY A 24 2.10 17.64 13.63
N GLN A 25 1.43 16.96 12.69
CA GLN A 25 -0.03 16.88 12.66
C GLN A 25 -0.57 15.84 13.64
N GLY A 26 -1.75 16.13 14.19
CA GLY A 26 -2.50 15.20 15.03
C GLY A 26 -2.79 13.90 14.29
N MET A 27 -2.67 12.78 15.00
CA MET A 27 -2.93 11.46 14.47
C MET A 27 -4.06 10.81 15.29
N HIS A 28 -5.05 10.30 14.57
CA HIS A 28 -5.97 9.30 15.12
C HIS A 28 -5.54 7.95 14.54
N GLU A 29 -5.52 6.89 15.37
CA GLU A 29 -5.31 5.53 14.89
C GLU A 29 -6.35 5.22 13.81
N PHE A 30 -5.91 5.21 12.56
CA PHE A 30 -6.72 4.80 11.44
C PHE A 30 -5.94 3.72 10.69
N PRO A 31 -6.51 2.53 10.48
CA PRO A 31 -5.85 1.48 9.73
C PRO A 31 -5.49 2.03 8.34
N ARG A 32 -4.31 1.67 7.84
CA ARG A 32 -3.85 2.06 6.51
C ARG A 32 -3.50 0.84 5.71
N THR A 33 -4.10 0.78 4.53
CA THR A 33 -3.80 -0.24 3.54
C THR A 33 -2.39 -0.05 3.02
N TRP A 34 -1.66 -1.15 2.91
CA TRP A 34 -0.44 -1.22 2.16
C TRP A 34 -0.39 -2.58 1.47
N VAL A 35 0.22 -2.63 0.29
CA VAL A 35 0.43 -3.86 -0.45
C VAL A 35 1.81 -3.84 -1.06
N ARG A 36 2.55 -4.94 -0.89
CA ARG A 36 3.85 -5.16 -1.53
C ARG A 36 3.62 -5.99 -2.78
N LEU A 37 4.15 -5.52 -3.90
CA LEU A 37 3.97 -6.12 -5.21
C LEU A 37 5.33 -6.39 -5.84
N THR A 38 5.37 -7.44 -6.66
CA THR A 38 6.46 -7.69 -7.60
C THR A 38 5.95 -7.31 -8.98
N VAL A 39 6.49 -6.24 -9.55
CA VAL A 39 6.12 -5.79 -10.90
C VAL A 39 7.15 -6.35 -11.87
N PHE A 40 6.68 -6.92 -12.97
CA PHE A 40 7.51 -7.47 -14.04
C PHE A 40 7.42 -6.56 -15.27
N ASP A 41 8.55 -6.33 -15.93
CA ASP A 41 8.61 -5.78 -17.28
C ASP A 41 9.48 -6.67 -18.18
N ASN A 42 9.67 -6.26 -19.43
CA ASN A 42 10.48 -7.01 -20.40
C ASN A 42 11.97 -7.09 -20.04
N THR A 43 12.44 -6.31 -19.07
CA THR A 43 13.83 -6.26 -18.65
C THR A 43 14.05 -7.13 -17.42
N ARG A 44 13.30 -6.90 -16.34
CA ARG A 44 13.43 -7.54 -15.02
C ARG A 44 12.15 -7.36 -14.20
N TYR A 45 12.23 -7.74 -12.93
CA TYR A 45 11.23 -7.40 -11.93
C TYR A 45 11.74 -6.33 -10.96
N VAL A 46 10.81 -5.62 -10.35
CA VAL A 46 11.07 -4.70 -9.26
C VAL A 46 10.07 -4.92 -8.14
N ASN A 47 10.56 -4.97 -6.90
CA ASN A 47 9.71 -4.99 -5.72
C ASN A 47 9.28 -3.56 -5.41
N VAL A 48 7.98 -3.35 -5.27
CA VAL A 48 7.36 -2.05 -5.01
C VAL A 48 6.35 -2.15 -3.87
N ILE A 49 6.05 -1.02 -3.25
CA ILE A 49 4.99 -0.91 -2.24
C ILE A 49 4.01 0.18 -2.63
N ALA A 50 2.72 -0.09 -2.55
CA ALA A 50 1.68 0.93 -2.57
C ALA A 50 1.18 1.17 -1.15
N LEU A 51 0.84 2.42 -0.85
CA LEU A 51 0.41 2.86 0.48
C LEU A 51 -0.90 3.66 0.40
N GLY A 52 -1.74 3.55 1.42
CA GLY A 52 -2.92 4.37 1.58
C GLY A 52 -3.91 4.23 0.41
N PRO A 53 -4.50 5.33 -0.08
CA PRO A 53 -5.52 5.29 -1.14
C PRO A 53 -5.07 4.58 -2.41
N GLU A 54 -3.79 4.69 -2.77
CA GLU A 54 -3.25 4.02 -3.95
C GLU A 54 -3.26 2.50 -3.80
N ALA A 55 -2.93 2.01 -2.60
CA ALA A 55 -3.01 0.59 -2.28
C ALA A 55 -4.46 0.11 -2.28
N GLU A 56 -5.39 0.90 -1.73
CA GLU A 56 -6.83 0.59 -1.72
C GLU A 56 -7.39 0.51 -3.14
N HIS A 57 -6.98 1.42 -4.02
CA HIS A 57 -7.35 1.41 -5.42
C HIS A 57 -6.87 0.13 -6.12
N LEU A 58 -5.61 -0.27 -5.89
CA LEU A 58 -5.02 -1.47 -6.46
C LEU A 58 -5.72 -2.76 -5.99
N ILE A 59 -6.00 -2.89 -4.70
CA ILE A 59 -6.54 -4.12 -4.12
C ILE A 59 -8.09 -4.17 -4.15
N GLY A 60 -8.75 -3.02 -4.37
CA GLY A 60 -10.21 -2.89 -4.37
C GLY A 60 -10.86 -3.07 -3.00
N LEU A 61 -10.12 -2.79 -1.91
CA LEU A 61 -10.56 -2.91 -0.52
C LEU A 61 -9.98 -1.75 0.30
N CYS A 62 -10.79 -1.15 1.17
CA CYS A 62 -10.31 -0.12 2.08
C CYS A 62 -9.78 -0.72 3.39
N ALA A 63 -8.98 0.06 4.11
CA ALA A 63 -8.36 -0.39 5.36
C ALA A 63 -9.39 -0.72 6.44
N ALA A 64 -10.51 0.01 6.47
CA ALA A 64 -11.60 -0.23 7.41
C ALA A 64 -12.30 -1.56 7.16
N ASP A 65 -12.46 -1.96 5.91
CA ASP A 65 -13.06 -3.26 5.56
C ASP A 65 -12.15 -4.40 6.02
N MET A 66 -10.84 -4.31 5.75
CA MET A 66 -9.88 -5.34 6.15
C MET A 66 -9.71 -5.44 7.67
N TYR A 67 -9.79 -4.31 8.39
CA TYR A 67 -9.63 -4.30 9.85
C TYR A 67 -10.76 -5.01 10.60
N ARG A 68 -11.95 -5.11 9.98
CA ARG A 68 -13.15 -5.70 10.61
C ARG A 68 -13.29 -7.19 10.36
N VAL A 69 -12.32 -7.79 9.69
CA VAL A 69 -12.39 -9.16 9.18
C VAL A 69 -11.76 -10.11 10.20
N SER A 70 -12.41 -11.25 10.45
CA SER A 70 -11.88 -12.28 11.34
C SER A 70 -10.76 -13.08 10.68
N ASP A 71 -9.90 -13.74 11.47
CA ASP A 71 -8.76 -14.51 10.96
C ASP A 71 -9.16 -15.57 9.91
N HIS A 72 -10.34 -16.17 10.05
CA HIS A 72 -10.88 -17.15 9.09
C HIS A 72 -11.22 -16.54 7.72
N GLN A 73 -11.57 -15.26 7.68
CA GLN A 73 -11.92 -14.54 6.46
C GLN A 73 -10.70 -13.88 5.80
N THR A 74 -9.58 -13.75 6.52
CA THR A 74 -8.31 -13.21 6.00
C THR A 74 -7.81 -13.97 4.76
N PHE A 75 -7.98 -15.29 4.72
CA PHE A 75 -7.60 -16.11 3.56
C PHE A 75 -8.45 -15.80 2.32
N GLU A 76 -9.76 -15.61 2.47
CA GLU A 76 -10.63 -15.28 1.34
C GLU A 76 -10.36 -13.86 0.82
N ILE A 77 -10.01 -12.94 1.71
CA ILE A 77 -9.56 -11.60 1.32
C ILE A 77 -8.26 -11.66 0.54
N SER A 78 -7.24 -12.38 1.01
CA SER A 78 -5.97 -12.48 0.29
C SER A 78 -6.14 -13.08 -1.10
N LYS A 79 -7.02 -14.07 -1.24
CA LYS A 79 -7.39 -14.66 -2.53
C LYS A 79 -8.12 -13.67 -3.45
N ARG A 80 -9.04 -12.87 -2.92
CA ARG A 80 -9.72 -11.81 -3.67
C ARG A 80 -8.75 -10.73 -4.15
N VAL A 81 -7.83 -10.30 -3.29
CA VAL A 81 -6.78 -9.32 -3.62
C VAL A 81 -5.85 -9.87 -4.70
N SER A 82 -5.40 -11.12 -4.55
CA SER A 82 -4.54 -11.76 -5.55
C SER A 82 -5.20 -11.80 -6.92
N ARG A 83 -6.46 -12.24 -7.00
CA ARG A 83 -7.26 -12.23 -8.26
C ARG A 83 -7.46 -10.84 -8.85
N GLN A 84 -7.48 -9.80 -8.02
CA GLN A 84 -7.62 -8.42 -8.47
C GLN A 84 -6.32 -7.85 -9.03
N ILE A 85 -5.15 -8.40 -8.72
CA ILE A 85 -3.88 -7.78 -9.11
C ILE A 85 -3.11 -8.65 -10.10
N ASP A 86 -3.21 -9.97 -9.96
CA ASP A 86 -2.44 -10.90 -10.76
C ASP A 86 -2.77 -10.77 -12.25
N GLY A 87 -1.72 -10.70 -13.08
CA GLY A 87 -1.84 -10.53 -14.52
C GLY A 87 -2.32 -9.15 -15.00
N LYS A 88 -2.52 -8.14 -14.13
CA LYS A 88 -2.86 -6.79 -14.57
C LYS A 88 -1.66 -6.05 -15.14
N GLU A 89 -1.83 -5.51 -16.35
CA GLU A 89 -0.88 -4.55 -16.91
C GLU A 89 -1.19 -3.14 -16.42
N LEU A 90 -0.19 -2.47 -15.86
CA LEU A 90 -0.31 -1.18 -15.22
C LEU A 90 0.84 -0.26 -15.64
N LEU A 91 0.52 1.02 -15.85
CA LEU A 91 1.50 2.09 -15.88
C LEU A 91 1.71 2.60 -14.46
N CYS A 92 2.86 2.33 -13.88
CA CYS A 92 3.19 2.69 -12.50
C CYS A 92 4.21 3.84 -12.45
N TYR A 93 3.87 4.91 -11.74
CA TYR A 93 4.80 5.96 -11.36
C TYR A 93 5.45 5.57 -10.04
N LEU A 94 6.79 5.52 -10.03
CA LEU A 94 7.56 5.10 -8.87
C LEU A 94 8.38 6.25 -8.31
N LYS A 95 8.46 6.32 -6.98
CA LYS A 95 9.46 7.13 -6.27
C LYS A 95 10.36 6.24 -5.43
N TYR A 96 11.57 6.71 -5.12
CA TYR A 96 12.40 6.02 -4.15
C TYR A 96 11.74 6.07 -2.76
N SER A 97 11.59 4.91 -2.12
CA SER A 97 10.98 4.78 -0.80
C SER A 97 11.79 5.54 0.26
N SER A 98 11.15 6.05 1.31
CA SER A 98 11.86 6.65 2.45
C SER A 98 12.73 5.62 3.17
N LYS A 99 13.73 6.07 3.94
CA LYS A 99 14.65 5.16 4.68
C LYS A 99 13.88 4.15 5.51
N MET A 100 12.84 4.61 6.19
CA MET A 100 12.02 3.80 7.08
C MET A 100 11.22 2.74 6.33
N ILE A 101 10.59 3.11 5.21
CA ILE A 101 9.90 2.13 4.33
C ILE A 101 10.89 1.07 3.87
N ARG A 102 12.07 1.47 3.38
CA ARG A 102 13.09 0.52 2.91
C ARG A 102 13.55 -0.44 4.00
N THR A 103 13.76 0.05 5.21
CA THR A 103 14.22 -0.79 6.34
C THR A 103 13.13 -1.73 6.84
N THR A 104 11.87 -1.30 6.86
CA THR A 104 10.76 -2.10 7.42
C THR A 104 10.20 -3.10 6.42
N THR A 105 10.12 -2.75 5.14
CA THR A 105 9.45 -3.57 4.11
C THR A 105 10.39 -4.17 3.08
N HIS A 106 11.70 -3.89 3.19
CA HIS A 106 12.73 -4.32 2.25
C HIS A 106 12.38 -3.98 0.79
N THR A 107 11.79 -2.79 0.59
CA THR A 107 11.26 -2.35 -0.70
C THR A 107 11.76 -0.96 -1.06
N ASN A 108 12.52 -0.87 -2.15
CA ASN A 108 13.25 0.35 -2.54
C ASN A 108 12.37 1.40 -3.23
N TYR A 109 11.22 1.00 -3.77
CA TYR A 109 10.35 1.89 -4.53
C TYR A 109 8.92 1.89 -4.00
N THR A 110 8.30 3.06 -3.99
CA THR A 110 6.90 3.26 -3.63
C THR A 110 6.14 3.67 -4.89
N ILE A 111 5.00 3.02 -5.15
CA ILE A 111 4.04 3.46 -6.18
C ILE A 111 3.40 4.76 -5.70
N VAL A 112 3.53 5.81 -6.50
CA VAL A 112 2.91 7.12 -6.24
C VAL A 112 1.56 7.25 -6.94
N ALA A 113 1.42 6.61 -8.10
CA ALA A 113 0.20 6.49 -8.86
C ALA A 113 0.32 5.29 -9.82
N CYS A 114 -0.77 4.59 -10.08
CA CYS A 114 -0.85 3.57 -11.11
C CYS A 114 -2.13 3.72 -11.93
N TYR A 115 -2.05 3.33 -13.20
CA TYR A 115 -3.17 3.38 -14.13
C TYR A 115 -3.23 2.09 -14.94
N PRO A 116 -4.43 1.55 -15.22
CA PRO A 116 -4.56 0.47 -16.19
C PRO A 116 -4.01 0.92 -17.55
N THR A 117 -3.13 0.12 -18.16
CA THR A 117 -2.82 0.30 -19.58
C THR A 117 -4.06 -0.10 -20.37
N SER A 118 -4.51 0.78 -21.27
CA SER A 118 -5.74 0.60 -22.02
C SER A 118 -5.62 -0.60 -22.99
N GLY A 119 -5.90 -1.79 -22.47
CA GLY A 119 -5.79 -3.06 -23.21
C GLY A 119 -6.92 -4.04 -22.97
N ASN A 120 -7.79 -3.85 -21.97
CA ASN A 120 -9.04 -4.59 -21.82
C ASN A 120 -10.03 -3.80 -20.94
N VAL A 121 -10.89 -3.00 -21.58
CA VAL A 121 -12.21 -2.71 -21.02
C VAL A 121 -13.04 -3.96 -21.31
N SER A 122 -13.08 -4.89 -20.37
CA SER A 122 -14.05 -5.98 -20.42
C SER A 122 -15.40 -5.42 -19.97
N SER A 123 -16.29 -5.29 -20.95
CA SER A 123 -17.73 -5.04 -20.80
C SER A 123 -18.44 -6.04 -19.90
#